data_AF-A0A661ZHX5-F1
#
_entry.id   AF-A0A661ZHX5-F1
#
_cell.length_a   1.000
_cell.length_b   1.000
_cell.length_c   1.000
_cell.angle_alpha   90.00
_cell.angle_beta   90.00
_cell.angle_gamma   90.00
#
_symmetry.space_group_name_H-M   'P 1'
#
loop_
_entity.id
_entity.type
_entity.pdbx_description
1 polymer ?
#
loop_
_entity_poly.entity_id
_entity_poly.type
_entity_poly.pdbx_seq_one_letter_code
_entity_poly.pdbx_strand_id
1 'polypeptide(L)'
;MLSLLMGLAAAFALFWIIKTKELIPSIISSGMIVGIILVLFPYEEIRTSGFYIYNVFVALVFVYGIAKKDITIVGRIVITLMSASIFAYWLWVLNHWHGNTILFPVLTLLVVVFAFFSKAKLKNELGFLVILAIDAIAILIENWMKVN
;
A
#
# COMPACT_ATOMS: atom_id res chain seq x y z
N MET A 1 -10.79 0.29 -14.72
CA MET A 1 -9.70 1.28 -14.56
C MET A 1 -8.89 1.02 -13.29
N LEU A 2 -9.53 0.90 -12.11
CA LEU A 2 -8.86 0.58 -10.83
C LEU A 2 -7.98 -0.69 -10.89
N SER A 3 -8.54 -1.78 -11.41
CA SER A 3 -7.85 -3.06 -11.55
C SER A 3 -6.55 -2.96 -12.36
N LEU A 4 -6.55 -2.08 -13.37
CA LEU A 4 -5.39 -1.85 -14.23
C LEU A 4 -4.30 -1.07 -13.48
N LEU A 5 -4.66 -0.06 -12.67
CA LEU A 5 -3.70 0.66 -11.84
C LEU A 5 -3.02 -0.27 -10.82
N MET A 6 -3.80 -1.07 -10.10
CA MET A 6 -3.27 -2.03 -9.12
C MET A 6 -2.40 -3.10 -9.80
N GLY A 7 -2.81 -3.60 -10.97
CA GLY A 7 -2.01 -4.54 -11.75
C GLY A 7 -0.66 -3.97 -12.20
N LEU A 8 -0.63 -2.71 -12.66
CA LEU A 8 0.61 -2.02 -13.01
C LEU A 8 1.52 -1.77 -11.79
N ALA A 9 0.94 -1.42 -10.63
CA ALA A 9 1.68 -1.27 -9.39
C ALA A 9 2.32 -2.60 -8.95
N ALA A 10 1.58 -3.70 -9.06
CA ALA A 10 2.08 -5.04 -8.77
C ALA A 10 3.21 -5.44 -9.73
N ALA A 11 3.08 -5.17 -11.03
CA ALA A 11 4.13 -5.42 -12.01
C ALA A 11 5.39 -4.60 -11.74
N PHE A 12 5.25 -3.31 -11.39
CA PHE A 12 6.37 -2.47 -10.97
C PHE A 12 7.05 -3.01 -9.72
N ALA A 13 6.27 -3.40 -8.71
CA ALA A 13 6.82 -3.97 -7.48
C ALA A 13 7.56 -5.28 -7.75
N LEU A 14 7.04 -6.15 -8.63
CA LEU A 14 7.72 -7.37 -9.05
C LEU A 14 9.08 -7.08 -9.73
N PHE A 15 9.11 -6.12 -10.66
CA PHE A 15 10.36 -5.66 -11.26
C PHE A 15 11.33 -5.14 -10.19
N TRP A 16 10.81 -4.41 -9.20
CA TRP A 16 11.63 -3.84 -8.15
C TRP A 16 12.21 -4.92 -7.23
N ILE A 17 11.44 -5.94 -6.87
CA ILE A 17 11.89 -7.11 -6.09
C ILE A 17 13.11 -7.76 -6.76
N ILE A 18 13.08 -7.96 -8.08
CA ILE A 18 14.21 -8.55 -8.83
C ILE A 18 15.45 -7.66 -8.74
N LYS A 19 15.26 -6.34 -8.71
CA LYS A 19 16.33 -5.34 -8.63
C LYS A 19 16.90 -5.18 -7.22
N THR A 20 16.06 -5.23 -6.19
CA THR A 20 16.46 -5.08 -4.78
C THR A 20 16.80 -6.42 -4.17
N LYS A 21 18.04 -6.60 -3.73
CA LYS A 21 18.52 -7.85 -3.10
C LYS A 21 18.18 -7.95 -1.59
N GLU A 22 17.22 -7.15 -1.11
CA GLU A 22 16.82 -7.11 0.29
C GLU A 22 15.65 -8.09 0.51
N LEU A 23 15.84 -9.04 1.43
CA LEU A 23 14.90 -10.15 1.64
C LEU A 23 13.55 -9.68 2.19
N ILE A 24 13.56 -8.84 3.23
CA ILE A 24 12.34 -8.46 3.96
C ILE A 24 11.40 -7.60 3.10
N PRO A 25 11.84 -6.49 2.48
CA PRO A 25 11.01 -5.72 1.52
C PRO A 25 10.47 -6.57 0.38
N SER A 26 11.24 -7.57 -0.07
CA SER A 26 10.84 -8.47 -1.16
C SER A 26 9.72 -9.43 -0.75
N ILE A 27 9.79 -9.98 0.46
CA ILE A 27 8.72 -10.82 1.03
C ILE A 27 7.44 -10.00 1.18
N ILE A 28 7.56 -8.79 1.74
CA ILE A 28 6.41 -7.90 1.94
C ILE A 28 5.76 -7.55 0.60
N SER A 29 6.56 -7.11 -0.37
CA SER A 29 6.07 -6.73 -1.71
C SER A 29 5.44 -7.93 -2.43
N SER A 30 6.05 -9.11 -2.36
CA SER A 30 5.49 -10.35 -2.92
C SER A 30 4.12 -10.68 -2.31
N GLY A 31 3.99 -10.56 -1.00
CA GLY A 31 2.73 -10.80 -0.30
C GLY A 31 1.63 -9.84 -0.72
N MET A 32 1.94 -8.55 -0.86
CA MET A 32 1.01 -7.54 -1.39
C MET A 32 0.61 -7.85 -2.83
N ILE A 33 1.55 -8.26 -3.69
CA ILE A 33 1.27 -8.67 -5.08
C ILE A 33 0.31 -9.85 -5.12
N VAL A 34 0.54 -10.90 -4.31
CA VAL A 34 -0.36 -12.06 -4.22
C VAL A 34 -1.75 -11.62 -3.80
N GLY A 35 -1.87 -10.77 -2.77
CA GLY A 35 -3.14 -10.21 -2.36
C GLY A 35 -3.86 -9.47 -3.50
N ILE A 36 -3.15 -8.60 -4.22
CA ILE A 36 -3.69 -7.88 -5.40
C ILE A 36 -4.18 -8.85 -6.46
N ILE A 37 -3.37 -9.85 -6.85
CA ILE A 37 -3.75 -10.82 -7.88
C ILE A 37 -5.04 -11.54 -7.50
N LEU A 38 -5.17 -11.97 -6.24
CA LEU A 38 -6.38 -12.64 -5.75
C LEU A 38 -7.61 -11.71 -5.70
N VAL A 39 -7.43 -10.43 -5.39
CA VAL A 39 -8.50 -9.42 -5.46
C VAL A 39 -8.99 -9.17 -6.89
N LEU A 40 -8.12 -9.36 -7.88
CA LEU A 40 -8.45 -9.22 -9.30
C LEU A 40 -9.13 -10.47 -9.89
N PHE A 41 -9.20 -11.59 -9.17
CA PHE A 41 -9.93 -12.77 -9.62
C PHE A 41 -11.45 -12.53 -9.65
N PRO A 42 -12.19 -13.13 -10.61
CA PRO A 42 -13.62 -12.90 -10.77
C PRO A 42 -14.51 -13.55 -9.70
N TYR A 43 -13.96 -14.42 -8.85
CA TYR A 43 -14.73 -15.15 -7.82
C TYR A 43 -14.70 -14.42 -6.47
N GLU A 44 -15.86 -14.05 -5.93
CA GLU A 44 -16.04 -13.29 -4.68
C GLU A 44 -15.31 -13.89 -3.45
N GLU A 45 -15.36 -15.22 -3.29
CA GLU A 45 -14.70 -15.91 -2.17
C GLU A 45 -13.18 -15.72 -2.20
N ILE A 46 -12.60 -15.73 -3.40
CA ILE A 46 -11.16 -15.52 -3.62
C ILE A 46 -10.80 -14.05 -3.38
N ARG A 47 -11.65 -13.11 -3.81
CA ARG A 47 -11.44 -11.67 -3.62
C ARG A 47 -11.32 -11.30 -2.15
N THR A 48 -12.24 -11.81 -1.33
CA THR A 48 -12.26 -11.54 0.11
C THR A 48 -10.98 -12.02 0.79
N SER A 49 -10.54 -13.24 0.45
CA SER A 49 -9.28 -13.80 0.94
C SER A 49 -8.07 -12.97 0.49
N GLY A 50 -8.07 -12.52 -0.77
CA GLY A 50 -7.05 -11.63 -1.32
C GLY A 50 -6.92 -10.30 -0.55
N PHE A 51 -8.06 -9.69 -0.19
CA PHE A 51 -8.07 -8.46 0.62
C PHE A 51 -7.47 -8.66 2.01
N TYR A 52 -7.73 -9.79 2.67
CA TYR A 52 -7.12 -10.09 3.97
C TYR A 52 -5.62 -10.31 3.85
N ILE A 53 -5.18 -11.07 2.85
CA ILE A 53 -3.75 -11.27 2.57
C ILE A 53 -3.07 -9.92 2.36
N TYR A 54 -3.62 -9.07 1.48
CA TYR A 54 -3.10 -7.73 1.23
C TYR A 54 -2.97 -6.92 2.52
N ASN A 55 -4.02 -6.84 3.34
CA ASN A 55 -4.03 -6.08 4.58
C ASN A 55 -3.02 -6.58 5.62
N VAL A 56 -2.80 -7.89 5.73
CA VAL A 56 -1.76 -8.45 6.59
C VAL A 56 -0.39 -7.94 6.17
N PHE A 57 -0.10 -7.90 4.87
CA PHE A 57 1.16 -7.37 4.37
C PHE A 57 1.27 -5.84 4.50
N VAL A 58 0.18 -5.09 4.39
CA VAL A 58 0.17 -3.66 4.74
C VAL A 58 0.53 -3.46 6.22
N ALA A 59 -0.02 -4.28 7.12
CA ALA A 59 0.34 -4.24 8.55
C ALA A 59 1.82 -4.62 8.77
N LEU A 60 2.38 -5.56 7.99
CA LEU A 60 3.81 -5.86 8.02
C LEU A 60 4.67 -4.69 7.53
N VAL A 61 4.21 -3.89 6.56
CA VAL A 61 4.92 -2.64 6.17
C VAL A 61 5.00 -1.68 7.36
N PHE A 62 3.91 -1.55 8.13
CA PHE A 62 3.91 -0.72 9.34
C PHE A 62 4.92 -1.21 10.37
N VAL A 63 4.90 -2.51 10.68
CA VAL A 63 5.87 -3.13 11.59
C VAL A 63 7.30 -2.96 11.07
N TYR A 64 7.52 -3.09 9.76
CA TYR A 64 8.82 -2.88 9.13
C TYR A 64 9.33 -1.44 9.32
N GLY A 65 8.48 -0.43 9.08
CA GLY A 65 8.82 0.97 9.27
C GLY A 65 9.24 1.30 10.71
N ILE A 66 8.62 0.66 11.70
CA ILE A 66 8.98 0.82 13.11
C ILE A 66 10.24 0.03 13.46
N ALA A 67 10.39 -1.20 12.99
CA ALA A 67 11.45 -2.12 13.42
C ALA A 67 12.80 -1.91 12.72
N LYS A 68 12.81 -1.50 11.45
CA LYS A 68 14.05 -1.39 10.66
C LYS A 68 14.83 -0.12 11.01
N LYS A 69 15.81 -0.26 11.91
CA LYS A 69 16.63 0.84 12.43
C LYS A 69 17.61 1.45 11.40
N ASP A 70 17.95 0.69 10.35
CA ASP A 70 18.88 1.14 9.31
C ASP A 70 18.30 2.24 8.41
N ILE A 71 16.98 2.42 8.45
CA ILE A 71 16.28 3.46 7.70
C ILE A 71 16.31 4.76 8.51
N THR A 72 16.57 5.88 7.82
CA THR A 72 16.49 7.22 8.41
C THR A 72 15.14 7.43 9.13
N ILE A 73 15.13 8.21 10.21
CA ILE A 73 13.91 8.52 10.98
C ILE A 73 12.79 9.02 10.06
N VAL A 74 13.12 9.89 9.10
CA VAL A 74 12.15 10.40 8.12
C VAL A 74 11.57 9.28 7.26
N GLY A 75 12.40 8.39 6.73
CA GLY A 75 11.93 7.24 5.96
C GLY A 75 11.04 6.29 6.78
N ARG A 76 11.37 6.07 8.05
CA ARG A 76 10.53 5.29 8.97
C ARG A 76 9.17 5.92 9.18
N ILE A 77 9.12 7.24 9.38
CA ILE A 77 7.87 8.00 9.49
C ILE A 77 7.04 7.86 8.21
N VAL A 78 7.65 8.02 7.04
CA VAL A 78 6.97 7.87 5.74
C VAL A 78 6.33 6.49 5.60
N ILE A 79 7.11 5.42 5.78
CA ILE A 79 6.63 4.04 5.66
C ILE A 79 5.47 3.79 6.64
N THR A 80 5.66 4.21 7.89
CA THR A 80 4.70 3.99 8.99
C THR A 80 3.40 4.73 8.72
N LEU A 81 3.45 6.01 8.33
CA LEU A 81 2.25 6.80 8.06
C LEU A 81 1.51 6.32 6.82
N MET A 82 2.20 5.98 5.73
CA MET A 82 1.56 5.46 4.52
C MET A 82 0.83 4.14 4.80
N SER A 83 1.51 3.20 5.45
CA SER A 83 0.92 1.89 5.77
C SER A 83 -0.18 1.98 6.82
N ALA A 84 -0.01 2.77 7.88
CA ALA A 84 -1.05 2.97 8.89
C ALA A 84 -2.32 3.57 8.28
N SER A 85 -2.17 4.55 7.39
CA SER A 85 -3.31 5.22 6.77
C SER A 85 -4.09 4.29 5.84
N ILE A 86 -3.40 3.55 4.97
CA ILE A 86 -4.04 2.55 4.10
C ILE A 86 -4.68 1.42 4.91
N PHE A 87 -3.99 0.92 5.94
CA PHE A 87 -4.53 -0.11 6.82
C PHE A 87 -5.78 0.37 7.55
N ALA A 88 -5.76 1.59 8.09
CA ALA A 88 -6.91 2.18 8.77
C ALA A 88 -8.10 2.36 7.82
N TYR A 89 -7.86 2.80 6.59
CA TYR A 89 -8.91 2.88 5.56
C TYR A 89 -9.59 1.53 5.34
N TRP A 90 -8.82 0.48 5.06
CA TRP A 90 -9.39 -0.83 4.77
C TRP A 90 -10.06 -1.46 5.99
N LEU A 91 -9.49 -1.30 7.18
CA LEU A 91 -10.12 -1.73 8.43
C LEU A 91 -11.46 -1.03 8.64
N TRP A 92 -11.54 0.26 8.35
CA TRP A 92 -12.78 1.05 8.42
C TRP A 92 -13.85 0.52 7.46
N VAL A 93 -13.47 0.28 6.20
CA VAL A 93 -14.36 -0.23 5.15
C VAL A 93 -14.86 -1.63 5.49
N LEU A 94 -13.97 -2.54 5.90
CA LEU A 94 -14.33 -3.92 6.24
C LEU A 94 -15.28 -4.00 7.46
N ASN A 95 -15.11 -3.10 8.44
CA ASN A 95 -15.98 -3.05 9.60
C ASN A 95 -17.25 -2.20 9.40
N HIS A 96 -17.49 -1.66 8.20
CA HIS A 96 -18.65 -0.82 7.88
C HIS A 96 -18.83 0.35 8.85
N TRP A 97 -17.73 0.94 9.32
CA TRP A 97 -17.79 2.08 10.23
C TRP A 97 -18.33 3.32 9.50
N HIS A 98 -19.10 4.14 10.21
CA HIS A 98 -19.73 5.34 9.64
C HIS A 98 -18.79 6.54 9.76
N GLY A 99 -18.51 7.25 8.66
CA GLY A 99 -17.69 8.46 8.68
C GLY A 99 -17.01 8.78 7.35
N ASN A 100 -16.25 9.88 7.31
CA ASN A 100 -15.50 10.30 6.13
C ASN A 100 -14.18 9.52 6.00
N THR A 101 -14.16 8.51 5.14
CA THR A 101 -13.00 7.65 4.89
C THR A 101 -11.99 8.25 3.92
N ILE A 102 -12.31 9.35 3.23
CA ILE A 102 -11.44 10.01 2.25
C ILE A 102 -10.19 10.62 2.92
N LEU A 103 -10.26 10.93 4.22
CA LEU A 103 -9.12 11.49 4.95
C LEU A 103 -7.88 10.60 4.90
N PHE A 104 -8.06 9.27 5.01
CA PHE A 104 -6.96 8.30 5.03
C PHE A 104 -6.14 8.29 3.72
N PRO A 105 -6.72 8.05 2.53
CA PRO A 105 -5.95 8.08 1.28
C PRO A 105 -5.36 9.46 0.98
N VAL A 106 -6.00 10.57 1.38
CA VAL A 106 -5.41 11.92 1.26
C VAL A 106 -4.14 12.04 2.10
N LEU A 107 -4.18 11.58 3.36
CA LEU A 107 -3.00 11.57 4.22
C LEU A 107 -1.87 10.72 3.60
N THR A 108 -2.17 9.56 3.02
CA THR A 108 -1.17 8.75 2.33
C THR A 108 -0.48 9.52 1.21
N LEU A 109 -1.24 10.24 0.37
CA LEU A 109 -0.66 11.04 -0.71
C LEU A 109 0.15 12.24 -0.22
N LEU A 110 -0.29 12.92 0.84
CA LEU A 110 0.49 13.99 1.47
C LEU A 110 1.84 13.46 1.98
N VAL A 111 1.85 12.26 2.55
CA VAL A 111 3.09 11.60 3.01
C VAL A 111 3.98 11.24 1.82
N VAL A 112 3.42 10.81 0.69
CA VAL A 112 4.19 10.57 -0.55
C VAL A 112 4.85 11.87 -1.02
N VAL A 113 4.09 12.98 -1.08
CA VAL A 113 4.63 14.29 -1.47
C VAL A 113 5.76 14.70 -0.53
N PHE A 114 5.55 14.60 0.79
CA PHE A 114 6.60 14.87 1.77
C PHE A 114 7.82 13.96 1.58
N ALA A 115 7.61 12.68 1.30
CA ALA A 115 8.69 11.72 1.07
C ALA A 115 9.56 12.12 -0.13
N PHE A 116 8.97 12.62 -1.22
CA PHE A 116 9.71 13.12 -2.39
C PHE A 116 10.60 14.33 -2.08
N PHE A 117 10.12 15.25 -1.23
CA PHE A 117 10.92 16.41 -0.81
C PHE A 117 11.94 16.06 0.27
N SER A 118 11.64 15.04 1.07
CA SER A 118 12.59 14.52 2.03
C SER A 118 13.69 13.76 1.30
N LYS A 119 14.96 14.01 1.64
CA LYS A 119 16.09 13.23 1.12
C LYS A 119 16.14 11.79 1.68
N ALA A 120 14.99 11.19 1.97
CA ALA A 120 14.86 9.85 2.54
C ALA A 120 15.37 8.81 1.54
N LYS A 121 16.35 8.02 1.96
CA LYS A 121 16.90 6.92 1.15
C LYS A 121 16.00 5.69 1.29
N LEU A 122 14.91 5.64 0.51
CA LEU A 122 13.91 4.56 0.52
C LEU A 122 13.98 3.65 -0.72
N LYS A 123 15.16 3.51 -1.32
CA LYS A 123 15.32 2.80 -2.60
C LYS A 123 14.97 1.32 -2.52
N ASN A 124 15.14 0.69 -1.36
CA ASN A 124 14.89 -0.74 -1.18
C ASN A 124 13.39 -1.03 -0.95
N GLU A 125 12.65 -0.01 -0.53
CA GLU A 125 11.25 -0.05 -0.12
C GLU A 125 10.28 0.37 -1.23
N LEU A 126 10.80 0.86 -2.36
CA LEU A 126 9.99 1.42 -3.45
C LEU A 126 8.91 0.47 -3.97
N GLY A 127 9.14 -0.85 -3.95
CA GLY A 127 8.16 -1.84 -4.40
C GLY A 127 6.82 -1.70 -3.66
N PHE A 128 6.83 -1.89 -2.33
CA PHE A 128 5.61 -1.76 -1.53
C PHE A 128 5.15 -0.30 -1.37
N LEU A 129 6.06 0.69 -1.40
CA LEU A 129 5.67 2.10 -1.32
C LEU A 129 4.84 2.55 -2.53
N VAL A 130 5.19 2.08 -3.73
CA VAL A 130 4.41 2.34 -4.95
C VAL A 130 3.05 1.66 -4.87
N ILE A 131 2.98 0.43 -4.36
CA ILE A 131 1.68 -0.23 -4.15
C ILE A 131 0.79 0.60 -3.22
N LEU A 132 1.29 1.05 -2.06
CA LEU A 132 0.52 1.87 -1.13
C LEU A 132 0.08 3.21 -1.73
N ALA A 133 0.94 3.84 -2.53
CA ALA A 133 0.61 5.09 -3.20
C ALA A 133 -0.48 4.91 -4.27
N ILE A 134 -0.38 3.86 -5.08
CA ILE A 134 -1.38 3.56 -6.11
C ILE A 134 -2.71 3.13 -5.48
N ASP A 135 -2.68 2.41 -4.35
CA ASP A 135 -3.88 2.07 -3.59
C ASP A 135 -4.61 3.34 -3.11
N ALA A 136 -3.88 4.31 -2.55
CA ALA A 136 -4.47 5.60 -2.18
C ALA A 136 -5.12 6.33 -3.39
N ILE A 137 -4.45 6.34 -4.54
CA ILE A 137 -4.98 6.94 -5.78
C ILE A 137 -6.24 6.20 -6.24
N ALA A 138 -6.19 4.88 -6.25
CA ALA A 138 -7.31 4.01 -6.63
C ALA A 138 -8.54 4.31 -5.75
N ILE A 139 -8.36 4.38 -4.43
CA ILE A 139 -9.42 4.70 -3.48
C ILE A 139 -10.04 6.08 -3.76
N LEU A 140 -9.23 7.10 -4.06
CA LEU A 140 -9.75 8.44 -4.35
C LEU A 140 -10.53 8.49 -5.66
N ILE A 141 -10.01 7.84 -6.71
CA ILE A 141 -10.70 7.73 -7.99
C ILE A 141 -12.05 7.02 -7.82
N GLU A 142 -12.07 5.90 -7.08
CA GLU A 142 -13.30 5.15 -6.84
C GLU A 142 -14.34 5.99 -6.08
N ASN A 143 -13.93 6.70 -5.02
CA ASN A 143 -14.84 7.58 -4.29
C ASN A 143 -15.36 8.72 -5.16
N TRP A 144 -14.52 9.31 -6.02
CA TRP A 144 -14.96 10.36 -6.94
C TRP A 144 -15.95 9.86 -7.99
N MET A 145 -15.75 8.64 -8.50
CA MET A 145 -16.67 7.99 -9.43
C MET A 145 -18.02 7.61 -8.79
N LYS A 146 -18.08 7.39 -7.48
CA LYS A 146 -19.34 7.07 -6.77
C LYS A 146 -20.21 8.30 -6.48
N VAL A 147 -19.62 9.49 -6.49
CA VAL A 147 -20.30 10.76 -6.19
C VAL A 147 -20.94 11.38 -7.44
N ASN A 148 -20.48 11.00 -8.63
CA ASN A 148 -21.00 11.44 -9.94
C ASN A 148 -21.90 10.37 -10.56
#